data_AF-A0A5C4JDG6-F1
#
_entry.id   AF-A0A5C4JDG6-F1
#
_cell.length_a   1.000
_cell.length_b   1.000
_cell.length_c   1.000
_cell.angle_alpha   90.00
_cell.angle_beta   90.00
_cell.angle_gamma   90.00
#
_symmetry.space_group_name_H-M   'P 1'
#
loop_
_entity.id
_entity.type
_entity.pdbx_description
1 polymer ?
#
loop_
_entity_poly.entity_id
_entity_poly.type
_entity_poly.pdbx_seq_one_letter_code
_entity_poly.pdbx_strand_id
1 'polypeptide(L)'
;MSRYAYDMAQRTLIVTWGTGLGDVATVVAELSPEIDDVRIQRLTQALTDFSAAAWRTYTHPASAADSLEINSEGWRRQGDRDALSKAADALINPNLPHAGTMIQSYVHTEEAAHCVGRALHAIDDAALRDTIVNEVQSELDALERAELGDLTGRARQAVLLSREGASPVQVEAADRLLQQNPLNGEALFIEVDPVAAGVAAAHWLQAAADVTARRSGLVPAVVVMEADNIEALPHRTPTTVLEMMSAGLSPYTTVTALVRGAMAAAEGRVPDLDALLEQIDEINELTHELGSSSHANEALRDEVRTTPLDPSRPARDLLEDLLLGIHGCRLLYQECADTAEEEIGENVEEAYERSAAAFIEELRAEAKAHRSRVL
;
A
#
# COMPACT_ATOMS: atom_id res chain seq x y z
N MET A 1 3.62 6.97 7.84
CA MET A 1 3.16 7.89 8.90
C MET A 1 4.35 8.63 9.47
N SER A 2 4.20 9.91 9.81
CA SER A 2 5.24 10.72 10.43
C SER A 2 5.67 10.12 11.77
N ARG A 3 6.97 10.03 12.01
CA ARG A 3 7.57 9.61 13.27
C ARG A 3 8.27 10.81 13.90
N TYR A 4 8.01 11.04 15.18
CA TYR A 4 8.68 12.08 15.91
C TYR A 4 9.86 11.47 16.67
N ALA A 5 10.95 12.21 16.78
CA ALA A 5 12.16 11.81 17.48
C ALA A 5 12.74 12.98 18.28
N TYR A 6 13.40 12.67 19.39
CA TYR A 6 14.14 13.63 20.20
C TYR A 6 15.64 13.45 20.00
N ASP A 7 16.30 14.44 19.39
CA ASP A 7 17.76 14.51 19.37
C ASP A 7 18.25 15.07 20.70
N MET A 8 18.72 14.18 21.58
CA MET A 8 19.24 14.55 22.91
C MET A 8 20.51 15.42 22.84
N ALA A 9 21.31 15.29 21.78
CA ALA A 9 22.58 16.02 21.67
C ALA A 9 22.33 17.48 21.29
N GLN A 10 21.41 17.72 20.36
CA GLN A 10 21.02 19.07 19.91
C GLN A 10 19.85 19.65 20.70
N ARG A 11 19.18 18.82 21.50
CA ARG A 11 17.93 19.13 22.20
C ARG A 11 16.83 19.62 21.27
N THR A 12 16.62 18.92 20.16
CA THR A 12 15.62 19.28 19.15
C THR A 12 14.58 18.18 19.01
N LEU A 13 13.31 18.59 18.84
CA LEU A 13 12.25 17.70 18.38
C LEU A 13 12.30 17.66 16.85
N ILE A 14 12.38 16.47 16.30
CA ILE A 14 12.48 16.21 14.87
C ILE A 14 11.28 15.38 14.44
N VAL A 15 10.73 15.67 13.27
CA VAL A 15 9.76 14.82 12.59
C VAL A 15 10.41 14.21 11.36
N THR A 16 10.17 12.92 11.13
CA THR A 16 10.60 12.19 9.94
C THR A 16 9.42 11.53 9.24
N TRP A 17 9.45 11.47 7.92
CA TRP A 17 8.45 10.76 7.12
C TRP A 17 9.06 10.25 5.82
N GLY A 18 8.53 9.13 5.33
CA GLY A 18 8.99 8.53 4.09
C GLY A 18 8.36 9.17 2.85
N THR A 19 9.08 9.09 1.73
CA THR A 19 8.71 9.74 0.45
C THR A 19 8.66 8.78 -0.74
N GLY A 20 8.78 7.47 -0.50
CA GLY A 20 8.95 6.46 -1.55
C GLY A 20 10.42 6.21 -1.91
N LEU A 21 11.25 7.27 -1.95
CA LEU A 21 12.70 7.22 -2.22
C LEU A 21 13.57 7.10 -0.97
N GLY A 22 13.00 7.38 0.19
CA GLY A 22 13.69 7.43 1.48
C GLY A 22 12.96 8.35 2.45
N ASP A 23 13.55 8.52 3.62
CA ASP A 23 13.00 9.36 4.68
C ASP A 23 13.58 10.78 4.61
N VAL A 24 12.72 11.77 4.85
CA VAL A 24 13.11 13.16 5.07
C VAL A 24 12.88 13.51 6.54
N ALA A 25 13.64 14.49 7.04
CA ALA A 25 13.58 14.95 8.41
C ALA A 25 13.46 16.48 8.48
N THR A 26 12.75 17.01 9.46
CA THR A 26 12.66 18.45 9.72
C THR A 26 12.65 18.68 11.23
N VAL A 27 13.35 19.73 11.67
CA VAL A 27 13.28 20.20 13.06
C VAL A 27 11.92 20.87 13.27
N VAL A 28 11.18 20.40 14.27
CA VAL A 28 9.89 20.96 14.70
C VAL A 28 10.12 22.07 15.72
N ALA A 29 10.96 21.81 16.73
CA ALA A 29 11.22 22.74 17.81
C ALA A 29 12.63 22.57 18.40
N GLU A 30 13.23 23.68 18.79
CA GLU A 30 14.38 23.70 19.71
C GLU A 30 13.86 23.73 21.14
N LEU A 31 14.41 22.88 22.02
CA LEU A 31 13.86 22.65 23.35
C LEU A 31 14.73 23.28 24.43
N SER A 32 14.08 24.00 25.36
CA SER A 32 14.76 24.58 26.52
C SER A 32 15.51 23.51 27.32
N PRO A 33 16.73 23.81 27.83
CA PRO A 33 17.46 22.90 28.72
C PRO A 33 16.74 22.64 30.05
N GLU A 34 15.74 23.45 30.40
CA GLU A 34 14.96 23.28 31.62
C GLU A 34 13.89 22.18 31.51
N ILE A 35 13.55 21.77 30.28
CA ILE A 35 12.56 20.71 30.05
C ILE A 35 13.23 19.35 30.24
N ASP A 36 12.66 18.56 31.14
CA ASP A 36 13.09 17.19 31.41
C ASP A 36 12.98 16.28 30.17
N ASP A 37 14.03 15.49 29.92
CA ASP A 37 14.14 14.63 28.73
C ASP A 37 13.03 13.58 28.67
N VAL A 38 12.58 13.04 29.80
CA VAL A 38 11.49 12.04 29.84
C VAL A 38 10.17 12.66 29.40
N ARG A 39 9.92 13.93 29.75
CA ARG A 39 8.72 14.65 29.28
C ARG A 39 8.76 14.86 27.77
N ILE A 40 9.92 15.17 27.20
CA ILE A 40 10.10 15.33 25.75
C ILE A 40 9.88 13.99 25.03
N GLN A 41 10.44 12.89 25.55
CA GLN A 41 10.23 11.55 24.97
C GLN A 41 8.74 11.15 24.99
N ARG A 42 8.00 11.49 26.05
CA ARG A 42 6.55 11.27 26.12
C ARG A 42 5.77 12.09 25.10
N LEU A 43 6.13 13.36 24.91
CA LEU A 43 5.55 14.20 23.87
C LEU A 43 5.82 13.61 22.48
N THR A 44 7.04 13.15 22.24
CA THR A 44 7.48 12.51 20.99
C THR A 44 6.67 11.25 20.67
N GLN A 45 6.47 10.38 21.68
CA GLN A 45 5.62 9.20 21.54
C GLN A 45 4.17 9.61 21.23
N ALA A 46 3.60 10.54 22.00
CA ALA A 46 2.23 11.00 21.80
C ALA A 46 1.98 11.60 20.41
N LEU A 47 2.94 12.35 19.87
CA LEU A 47 2.87 12.90 18.50
C LEU A 47 2.94 11.81 17.43
N THR A 48 3.77 10.79 17.65
CA THR A 48 3.86 9.63 16.76
C THR A 48 2.55 8.83 16.76
N ASP A 49 1.96 8.62 17.94
CA ASP A 49 0.68 7.93 18.09
C ASP A 49 -0.49 8.73 17.48
N PHE A 50 -0.47 10.06 17.62
CA PHE A 50 -1.44 10.94 16.96
C PHE A 50 -1.32 10.85 15.43
N SER A 51 -0.10 10.94 14.89
CA SER A 51 0.16 10.74 13.46
C SER A 51 -0.35 9.39 12.97
N ALA A 52 -0.12 8.32 13.74
CA ALA A 52 -0.64 6.99 13.43
C ALA A 52 -2.18 6.95 13.41
N ALA A 53 -2.83 7.52 14.41
CA ALA A 53 -4.29 7.57 14.51
C ALA A 53 -4.90 8.41 13.37
N ALA A 54 -4.32 9.57 13.06
CA ALA A 54 -4.74 10.41 11.96
C ALA A 54 -4.61 9.68 10.61
N TRP A 55 -3.43 9.17 10.27
CA TRP A 55 -3.24 8.44 9.00
C TRP A 55 -4.03 7.13 8.91
N ARG A 56 -4.49 6.57 10.03
CA ARG A 56 -5.43 5.45 10.01
C ARG A 56 -6.76 5.83 9.36
N THR A 57 -7.22 7.08 9.48
CA THR A 57 -8.44 7.54 8.79
C THR A 57 -8.25 7.61 7.27
N TYR A 58 -7.02 7.84 6.81
CA TYR A 58 -6.67 7.77 5.38
C TYR A 58 -6.68 6.32 4.89
N THR A 59 -6.04 5.40 5.61
CA THR A 59 -5.90 3.99 5.19
C THR A 59 -7.20 3.19 5.34
N HIS A 60 -8.04 3.54 6.31
CA HIS A 60 -9.31 2.88 6.61
C HIS A 60 -10.49 3.87 6.47
N PRO A 61 -10.77 4.38 5.25
CA PRO A 61 -11.86 5.33 5.08
C PRO A 61 -13.21 4.64 5.39
N ALA A 62 -14.16 5.40 5.93
CA ALA A 62 -15.50 4.88 6.23
C ALA A 62 -16.19 4.31 4.98
N SER A 63 -15.94 4.92 3.81
CA SER A 63 -16.49 4.48 2.52
C SER A 63 -16.01 3.10 2.05
N ALA A 64 -14.94 2.55 2.65
CA ALA A 64 -14.45 1.21 2.35
C ALA A 64 -15.02 0.13 3.29
N ALA A 65 -15.76 0.51 4.33
CA ALA A 65 -16.40 -0.43 5.24
C ALA A 65 -17.70 -0.99 4.66
N ASP A 66 -18.08 -2.19 5.07
CA ASP A 66 -19.28 -2.88 4.57
C ASP A 66 -20.60 -2.20 4.98
N SER A 67 -20.58 -1.42 6.07
CA SER A 67 -21.74 -0.71 6.59
C SER A 67 -21.35 0.61 7.26
N LEU A 68 -22.26 1.58 7.16
CA LEU A 68 -22.19 2.90 7.82
C LEU A 68 -23.24 3.04 8.94
N GLU A 69 -23.95 1.97 9.29
CA GLU A 69 -24.98 2.02 10.35
C GLU A 69 -24.36 2.33 11.72
N ILE A 70 -25.17 2.87 12.64
CA ILE A 70 -24.70 3.22 13.99
C ILE A 70 -24.11 1.97 14.67
N ASN A 71 -22.94 2.14 15.30
CA ASN A 71 -22.12 1.07 15.91
C ASN A 71 -21.46 0.07 14.94
N SER A 72 -21.59 0.26 13.63
CA SER A 72 -20.78 -0.44 12.63
C SER A 72 -19.33 0.07 12.62
N GLU A 73 -18.46 -0.66 11.94
CA GLU A 73 -17.07 -0.24 11.73
C GLU A 73 -16.97 1.05 10.90
N GLY A 74 -17.77 1.20 9.85
CA GLY A 74 -17.78 2.43 9.05
C GLY A 74 -18.23 3.65 9.84
N TRP A 75 -19.19 3.49 10.77
CA TRP A 75 -19.59 4.57 11.68
C TRP A 75 -18.45 4.99 12.62
N ARG A 76 -17.68 4.04 13.16
CA ARG A 76 -16.51 4.35 14.01
C ARG A 76 -15.42 5.08 13.23
N ARG A 77 -15.08 4.57 12.03
CA ARG A 77 -14.11 5.20 11.11
C ARG A 77 -14.52 6.62 10.75
N GLN A 78 -15.81 6.86 10.50
CA GLN A 78 -16.32 8.20 10.25
C GLN A 78 -16.18 9.09 11.49
N GLY A 79 -16.47 8.57 12.68
CA GLY A 79 -16.25 9.29 13.93
C GLY A 79 -14.79 9.70 14.15
N ASP A 80 -13.83 8.80 13.87
CA ASP A 80 -12.40 9.11 13.94
C ASP A 80 -11.99 10.20 12.92
N ARG A 81 -12.54 10.16 11.70
CA ARG A 81 -12.29 11.18 10.66
C ARG A 81 -12.87 12.54 11.01
N ASP A 82 -14.09 12.57 11.54
CA ASP A 82 -14.78 13.81 11.95
C ASP A 82 -14.06 14.47 13.13
N ALA A 83 -13.47 13.66 14.02
CA ALA A 83 -12.74 14.14 15.19
C ALA A 83 -11.42 14.84 14.88
N LEU A 84 -10.85 14.69 13.67
CA LEU A 84 -9.67 15.47 13.26
C LEU A 84 -9.91 16.98 13.40
N SER A 85 -11.14 17.44 13.14
CA SER A 85 -11.51 18.86 13.28
C SER A 85 -11.43 19.39 14.73
N LYS A 86 -11.41 18.49 15.72
CA LYS A 86 -11.34 18.82 17.15
C LYS A 86 -9.94 18.66 17.73
N ALA A 87 -8.97 18.19 16.93
CA ALA A 87 -7.64 17.86 17.43
C ALA A 87 -6.96 19.07 18.11
N ALA A 88 -7.00 20.25 17.47
CA ALA A 88 -6.42 21.47 18.03
C ALA A 88 -7.04 21.83 19.40
N ASP A 89 -8.36 21.75 19.53
CA ASP A 89 -9.06 22.00 20.79
C ASP A 89 -8.66 20.98 21.87
N ALA A 90 -8.53 19.70 21.50
CA ALA A 90 -8.12 18.63 22.40
C ALA A 90 -6.65 18.75 22.86
N LEU A 91 -5.78 19.34 22.03
CA LEU A 91 -4.40 19.70 22.38
C LEU A 91 -4.35 20.85 23.39
N ILE A 92 -5.17 21.89 23.19
CA ILE A 92 -5.20 23.09 24.03
C ILE A 92 -5.91 22.82 25.36
N ASN A 93 -7.01 22.07 25.33
CA ASN A 93 -7.85 21.74 26.47
C ASN A 93 -7.92 20.21 26.67
N PRO A 94 -6.80 19.56 27.05
CA PRO A 94 -6.79 18.12 27.22
C PRO A 94 -7.63 17.67 28.41
N ASN A 95 -8.18 16.46 28.34
CA ASN A 95 -8.78 15.80 29.50
C ASN A 95 -7.71 15.50 30.55
N LEU A 96 -7.62 16.33 31.59
CA LEU A 96 -6.68 16.17 32.69
C LEU A 96 -7.22 15.25 33.79
N PRO A 97 -6.35 14.52 34.51
CA PRO A 97 -6.78 13.78 35.68
C PRO A 97 -7.43 14.69 36.74
N HIS A 98 -8.61 14.31 37.22
CA HIS A 98 -9.33 15.00 38.29
C HIS A 98 -9.77 13.97 39.33
N ALA A 99 -9.48 14.24 40.61
CA ALA A 99 -9.79 13.34 41.73
C ALA A 99 -9.29 11.88 41.54
N GLY A 100 -8.16 11.69 40.84
CA GLY A 100 -7.54 10.39 40.61
C GLY A 100 -8.14 9.59 39.43
N THR A 101 -9.10 10.15 38.71
CA THR A 101 -9.67 9.56 37.49
C THR A 101 -9.42 10.47 36.29
N MET A 102 -9.51 9.93 35.07
CA MET A 102 -9.31 10.68 33.82
C MET A 102 -10.36 10.24 32.80
N ILE A 103 -10.97 11.20 32.13
CA ILE A 103 -11.87 10.94 31.00
C ILE A 103 -11.01 10.58 29.80
N GLN A 104 -11.33 9.46 29.14
CA GLN A 104 -10.72 9.06 27.87
C GLN A 104 -11.80 9.03 26.80
N SER A 105 -11.49 9.55 25.61
CA SER A 105 -12.39 9.44 24.47
C SER A 105 -12.36 8.01 23.92
N TYR A 106 -13.52 7.51 23.49
CA TYR A 106 -13.62 6.26 22.73
C TYR A 106 -13.25 6.48 21.24
N VAL A 107 -13.15 7.73 20.80
CA VAL A 107 -12.69 8.11 19.46
C VAL A 107 -11.17 8.18 19.50
N HIS A 108 -10.49 7.31 18.76
CA HIS A 108 -9.04 7.09 18.88
C HIS A 108 -8.25 8.33 18.53
N THR A 109 -8.65 9.01 17.45
CA THR A 109 -8.00 10.24 16.99
C THR A 109 -8.11 11.37 18.01
N GLU A 110 -9.28 11.51 18.65
CA GLU A 110 -9.52 12.52 19.68
C GLU A 110 -8.70 12.22 20.94
N GLU A 111 -8.68 10.96 21.39
CA GLU A 111 -7.88 10.57 22.54
C GLU A 111 -6.38 10.73 22.29
N ALA A 112 -5.90 10.42 21.08
CA ALA A 112 -4.51 10.66 20.71
C ALA A 112 -4.15 12.16 20.75
N ALA A 113 -5.07 13.04 20.33
CA ALA A 113 -4.91 14.48 20.47
C ALA A 113 -4.85 14.92 21.95
N HIS A 114 -5.71 14.36 22.80
CA HIS A 114 -5.63 14.58 24.25
C HIS A 114 -4.33 14.06 24.88
N CYS A 115 -3.77 12.93 24.41
CA CYS A 115 -2.46 12.45 24.84
C CYS A 115 -1.36 13.49 24.58
N VAL A 116 -1.35 14.10 23.39
CA VAL A 116 -0.41 15.17 23.04
C VAL A 116 -0.63 16.38 23.96
N GLY A 117 -1.88 16.82 24.13
CA GLY A 117 -2.22 17.94 25.01
C GLY A 117 -1.79 17.72 26.46
N ARG A 118 -1.96 16.51 27.01
CA ARG A 118 -1.49 16.15 28.36
C ARG A 118 0.04 16.20 28.46
N ALA A 119 0.75 15.72 27.44
CA ALA A 119 2.21 15.80 27.41
C ALA A 119 2.68 17.27 27.38
N LEU A 120 2.04 18.12 26.59
CA LEU A 120 2.30 19.57 26.55
C LEU A 120 1.98 20.25 27.88
N HIS A 121 0.87 19.89 28.53
CA HIS A 121 0.52 20.44 29.83
C HIS A 121 1.55 20.07 30.90
N ALA A 122 2.08 18.84 30.87
CA ALA A 122 3.13 18.41 31.80
C ALA A 122 4.46 19.14 31.60
N ILE A 123 4.75 19.62 30.38
CA ILE A 123 5.93 20.43 30.07
C ILE A 123 5.74 21.88 30.53
N ASP A 124 4.53 22.42 30.38
CA ASP A 124 4.14 23.78 30.76
C ASP A 124 4.95 24.89 30.07
N ASP A 125 5.24 24.69 28.78
CA ASP A 125 5.87 25.69 27.92
C ASP A 125 4.86 26.17 26.85
N ALA A 126 4.50 27.45 26.91
CA ALA A 126 3.52 28.03 26.00
C ALA A 126 4.02 28.16 24.56
N ALA A 127 5.31 28.49 24.36
CA ALA A 127 5.87 28.64 23.02
C ALA A 127 5.99 27.27 22.33
N LEU A 128 6.39 26.25 23.09
CA LEU A 128 6.38 24.88 22.59
C LEU A 128 4.96 24.42 22.25
N ARG A 129 3.98 24.71 23.11
CA ARG A 129 2.56 24.38 22.84
C ARG A 129 2.09 24.96 21.51
N ASP A 130 2.31 26.25 21.27
CA ASP A 130 1.91 26.90 20.02
C ASP A 130 2.62 26.28 18.80
N THR A 131 3.90 25.94 18.94
CA THR A 131 4.67 25.25 17.89
C THR A 131 4.08 23.87 17.57
N ILE A 132 3.74 23.08 18.60
CA ILE A 132 3.17 21.74 18.42
C ILE A 132 1.75 21.79 17.86
N VAL A 133 0.93 22.77 18.23
CA VAL A 133 -0.39 22.96 17.62
C VAL A 133 -0.27 23.20 16.11
N ASN A 134 0.67 24.06 15.69
CA ASN A 134 0.92 24.31 14.26
C ASN A 134 1.49 23.08 13.53
N GLU A 135 2.34 22.30 14.19
CA GLU A 135 2.88 21.06 13.65
C GLU A 135 1.77 20.00 13.45
N VAL A 136 0.87 19.84 14.43
CA VAL A 136 -0.29 18.96 14.29
C VAL A 136 -1.20 19.41 13.15
N GLN A 137 -1.44 20.72 13.01
CA GLN A 137 -2.19 21.23 11.85
C GLN A 137 -1.50 20.90 10.52
N SER A 138 -0.17 21.01 10.46
CA SER A 138 0.60 20.64 9.26
C SER A 138 0.48 19.15 8.90
N GLU A 139 0.34 18.27 9.90
CA GLU A 139 0.06 16.85 9.71
C GLU A 139 -1.35 16.62 9.14
N LEU A 140 -2.35 17.31 9.68
CA LEU A 140 -3.73 17.24 9.19
C LEU A 140 -3.86 17.76 7.76
N ASP A 141 -3.22 18.89 7.44
CA ASP A 141 -3.18 19.45 6.08
C ASP A 141 -2.50 18.51 5.09
N ALA A 142 -1.52 17.71 5.54
CA ALA A 142 -0.87 16.69 4.72
C ALA A 142 -1.80 15.51 4.43
N LEU A 143 -2.58 15.08 5.42
CA LEU A 143 -3.60 14.03 5.26
C LEU A 143 -4.69 14.47 4.29
N GLU A 144 -5.24 15.67 4.45
CA GLU A 144 -6.31 16.19 3.57
C GLU A 144 -5.83 16.32 2.11
N ARG A 145 -4.61 16.80 1.89
CA ARG A 145 -3.99 16.82 0.56
C ARG A 145 -3.87 15.43 -0.04
N ALA A 146 -3.44 14.43 0.74
CA ALA A 146 -3.35 13.05 0.29
C ALA A 146 -4.72 12.47 -0.09
N GLU A 147 -5.77 12.76 0.68
CA GLU A 147 -7.15 12.34 0.35
C GLU A 147 -7.63 12.92 -0.99
N LEU A 148 -7.19 14.14 -1.33
CA LEU A 148 -7.44 14.81 -2.61
C LEU A 148 -6.52 14.34 -3.74
N GLY A 149 -5.54 13.48 -3.45
CA GLY A 149 -4.55 12.99 -4.42
C GLY A 149 -3.37 13.92 -4.68
N ASP A 150 -3.19 14.97 -3.87
CA ASP A 150 -1.98 15.79 -3.87
C ASP A 150 -0.94 15.17 -2.93
N LEU A 151 0.01 14.44 -3.51
CA LEU A 151 1.10 13.79 -2.78
C LEU A 151 2.36 14.66 -2.76
N THR A 152 2.24 15.96 -2.46
CA THR A 152 3.38 16.86 -2.29
C THR A 152 3.76 17.11 -0.83
N GLY A 153 5.02 17.48 -0.60
CA GLY A 153 5.53 17.77 0.74
C GLY A 153 5.36 16.58 1.70
N ARG A 154 4.70 16.81 2.83
CA ARG A 154 4.46 15.77 3.85
C ARG A 154 3.39 14.75 3.44
N ALA A 155 2.49 15.10 2.52
CA ALA A 155 1.48 14.17 2.00
C ALA A 155 2.09 12.97 1.25
N ARG A 156 3.34 13.11 0.78
CA ARG A 156 4.10 12.02 0.12
C ARG A 156 4.15 10.73 0.90
N GLN A 157 4.04 10.77 2.23
CA GLN A 157 4.03 9.54 3.02
C GLN A 157 2.90 8.57 2.64
N ALA A 158 1.84 9.04 1.99
CA ALA A 158 0.76 8.20 1.47
C ALA A 158 1.25 7.14 0.48
N VAL A 159 2.35 7.40 -0.27
CA VAL A 159 2.94 6.43 -1.22
C VAL A 159 3.53 5.19 -0.54
N LEU A 160 3.64 5.20 0.79
CA LEU A 160 4.10 4.07 1.60
C LEU A 160 2.96 3.36 2.34
N LEU A 161 1.73 3.86 2.23
CA LEU A 161 0.58 3.35 2.96
C LEU A 161 -0.31 2.51 2.05
N SER A 162 -0.92 1.47 2.61
CA SER A 162 -1.97 0.70 1.95
C SER A 162 -3.34 1.21 2.42
N ARG A 163 -4.19 1.55 1.47
CA ARG A 163 -5.55 2.05 1.70
C ARG A 163 -6.58 0.97 1.31
N GLU A 164 -7.64 0.77 2.08
CA GLU A 164 -8.64 -0.27 1.79
C GLU A 164 -9.46 -0.04 0.49
N GLY A 165 -9.33 1.13 -0.13
CA GLY A 165 -9.96 1.49 -1.40
C GLY A 165 -9.07 2.40 -2.23
N ALA A 166 -9.25 2.39 -3.54
CA ALA A 166 -8.47 3.22 -4.46
C ALA A 166 -9.23 4.51 -4.81
N SER A 167 -8.50 5.63 -4.93
CA SER A 167 -9.08 6.88 -5.45
C SER A 167 -9.17 6.83 -6.98
N PRO A 168 -10.36 6.99 -7.61
CA PRO A 168 -10.48 6.96 -9.06
C PRO A 168 -9.60 7.99 -9.79
N VAL A 169 -9.39 9.16 -9.18
CA VAL A 169 -8.52 10.22 -9.73
C VAL A 169 -7.06 9.76 -9.76
N GLN A 170 -6.62 9.04 -8.73
CA GLN A 170 -5.27 8.48 -8.65
C GLN A 170 -5.10 7.28 -9.57
N VAL A 171 -6.14 6.46 -9.77
CA VAL A 171 -6.11 5.35 -10.73
C VAL A 171 -5.88 5.88 -12.14
N GLU A 172 -6.59 6.95 -12.52
CA GLU A 172 -6.39 7.63 -13.80
C GLU A 172 -5.01 8.30 -13.91
N ALA A 173 -4.43 8.78 -12.81
CA ALA A 173 -3.05 9.29 -12.80
C ALA A 173 -2.03 8.16 -13.05
N ALA A 174 -2.20 7.01 -12.38
CA ALA A 174 -1.36 5.84 -12.56
C ALA A 174 -1.47 5.25 -13.97
N ASP A 175 -2.67 5.17 -14.54
CA ASP A 175 -2.89 4.70 -15.92
C ASP A 175 -2.14 5.57 -16.93
N ARG A 176 -2.11 6.89 -16.73
CA ARG A 176 -1.32 7.82 -17.57
C ARG A 176 0.18 7.62 -17.44
N LEU A 177 0.69 7.25 -16.27
CA LEU A 177 2.10 6.93 -16.07
C LEU A 177 2.48 5.65 -16.83
N LEU A 178 1.67 4.59 -16.69
CA LEU A 178 1.85 3.34 -17.43
C LEU A 178 1.72 3.54 -18.94
N GLN A 179 0.83 4.43 -19.39
CA GLN A 179 0.71 4.78 -20.80
C GLN A 179 2.01 5.35 -21.39
N GLN A 180 2.69 6.20 -20.61
CA GLN A 180 3.97 6.79 -21.02
C GLN A 180 5.07 5.75 -21.07
N ASN A 181 5.21 4.93 -20.01
CA ASN A 181 6.22 3.89 -19.95
C ASN A 181 5.74 2.67 -19.15
N PRO A 182 5.18 1.63 -19.81
CA PRO A 182 4.58 0.49 -19.11
C PRO A 182 5.59 -0.44 -18.44
N LEU A 183 6.88 -0.29 -18.74
CA LEU A 183 7.97 -1.12 -18.20
C LEU A 183 8.83 -0.37 -17.17
N ASN A 184 8.62 0.94 -16.98
CA ASN A 184 9.31 1.71 -15.95
C ASN A 184 8.30 2.21 -14.91
N GLY A 185 8.27 1.53 -13.77
CA GLY A 185 7.33 1.81 -12.69
C GLY A 185 7.80 2.80 -11.64
N GLU A 186 8.99 3.42 -11.74
CA GLU A 186 9.54 4.25 -10.64
C GLU A 186 8.56 5.34 -10.18
N ALA A 187 7.93 6.05 -11.13
CA ALA A 187 6.94 7.07 -10.84
C ALA A 187 5.71 6.53 -10.08
N LEU A 188 5.34 5.27 -10.29
CA LEU A 188 4.20 4.63 -9.60
C LEU A 188 4.46 4.44 -8.10
N PHE A 189 5.72 4.40 -7.68
CA PHE A 189 6.11 4.25 -6.27
C PHE A 189 6.27 5.57 -5.51
N ILE A 190 6.22 6.72 -6.22
CA ILE A 190 6.56 8.03 -5.63
C ILE A 190 5.54 9.13 -5.94
N GLU A 191 4.72 8.99 -6.99
CA GLU A 191 3.79 10.05 -7.42
C GLU A 191 2.32 9.77 -7.13
N VAL A 192 1.96 8.50 -6.92
CA VAL A 192 0.55 8.06 -6.79
C VAL A 192 0.35 7.13 -5.61
N ASP A 193 -0.90 7.03 -5.15
CA ASP A 193 -1.31 6.07 -4.14
C ASP A 193 -1.04 4.62 -4.60
N PRO A 194 -0.43 3.74 -3.78
CA PRO A 194 -0.01 2.40 -4.22
C PRO A 194 -1.17 1.49 -4.62
N VAL A 195 -2.34 1.66 -4.00
CA VAL A 195 -3.52 0.84 -4.32
C VAL A 195 -4.08 1.28 -5.65
N ALA A 196 -4.15 2.59 -5.89
CA ALA A 196 -4.53 3.14 -7.18
C ALA A 196 -3.56 2.74 -8.29
N ALA A 197 -2.26 2.75 -8.02
CA ALA A 197 -1.24 2.22 -8.92
C ALA A 197 -1.43 0.72 -9.18
N GLY A 198 -1.73 -0.07 -8.15
CA GLY A 198 -2.06 -1.49 -8.29
C GLY A 198 -3.27 -1.74 -9.19
N VAL A 199 -4.35 -0.96 -9.06
CA VAL A 199 -5.54 -1.06 -9.93
C VAL A 199 -5.17 -0.81 -11.40
N ALA A 200 -4.40 0.23 -11.66
CA ALA A 200 -3.91 0.50 -13.01
C ALA A 200 -2.98 -0.62 -13.50
N ALA A 201 -2.02 -1.07 -12.67
CA ALA A 201 -1.10 -2.14 -13.02
C ALA A 201 -1.83 -3.47 -13.31
N ALA A 202 -2.90 -3.81 -12.58
CA ALA A 202 -3.71 -5.00 -12.85
C ALA A 202 -4.42 -4.93 -14.22
N HIS A 203 -4.95 -3.76 -14.58
CA HIS A 203 -5.48 -3.54 -15.93
C HIS A 203 -4.41 -3.72 -17.01
N TRP A 204 -3.22 -3.16 -16.80
CA TRP A 204 -2.11 -3.27 -17.75
C TRP A 204 -1.52 -4.69 -17.80
N LEU A 205 -1.50 -5.41 -16.69
CA LEU A 205 -1.13 -6.82 -16.64
C LEU A 205 -2.07 -7.68 -17.48
N GLN A 206 -3.38 -7.50 -17.37
CA GLN A 206 -4.34 -8.21 -18.21
C GLN A 206 -4.10 -7.94 -19.69
N ALA A 207 -3.90 -6.68 -20.06
CA ALA A 207 -3.59 -6.32 -21.45
C ALA A 207 -2.28 -6.96 -21.94
N ALA A 208 -1.24 -6.99 -21.09
CA ALA A 208 0.03 -7.64 -21.40
C ALA A 208 -0.14 -9.16 -21.57
N ALA A 209 -0.88 -9.80 -20.67
CA ALA A 209 -1.15 -11.22 -20.72
C ALA A 209 -1.99 -11.60 -21.95
N ASP A 210 -2.98 -10.78 -22.35
CA ASP A 210 -3.79 -11.00 -23.55
C ASP A 210 -2.97 -10.87 -24.85
N VAL A 211 -2.07 -9.88 -24.93
CA VAL A 211 -1.14 -9.70 -26.05
C VAL A 211 -0.22 -10.92 -26.16
N THR A 212 0.40 -11.32 -25.06
CA THR A 212 1.33 -12.46 -25.04
C THR A 212 0.62 -13.78 -25.30
N ALA A 213 -0.57 -13.99 -24.73
CA ALA A 213 -1.40 -15.18 -24.95
C ALA A 213 -1.74 -15.38 -26.43
N ARG A 214 -2.05 -14.31 -27.17
CA ARG A 214 -2.30 -14.41 -28.62
C ARG A 214 -1.08 -14.88 -29.41
N ARG A 215 0.12 -14.56 -28.92
CA ARG A 215 1.39 -14.93 -29.57
C ARG A 215 1.86 -16.32 -29.17
N SER A 216 1.75 -16.68 -27.90
CA SER A 216 2.20 -17.98 -27.36
C SER A 216 1.15 -19.11 -27.53
N GLY A 217 -0.12 -18.77 -27.72
CA GLY A 217 -1.24 -19.72 -27.72
C GLY A 217 -1.65 -20.20 -26.32
N LEU A 218 -1.09 -19.62 -25.26
CA LEU A 218 -1.42 -19.94 -23.87
C LEU A 218 -2.66 -19.16 -23.39
N VAL A 219 -3.21 -19.57 -22.25
CA VAL A 219 -4.24 -18.81 -21.54
C VAL A 219 -3.56 -17.69 -20.73
N PRO A 220 -4.14 -16.47 -20.60
CA PRO A 220 -3.51 -15.34 -19.92
C PRO A 220 -2.92 -15.65 -18.54
N ALA A 221 -3.63 -16.38 -17.67
CA ALA A 221 -3.13 -16.75 -16.34
C ALA A 221 -1.85 -17.62 -16.39
N VAL A 222 -1.70 -18.44 -17.42
CA VAL A 222 -0.54 -19.34 -17.60
C VAL A 222 0.68 -18.57 -18.13
N VAL A 223 0.49 -17.44 -18.82
CA VAL A 223 1.58 -16.62 -19.39
C VAL A 223 2.60 -16.22 -18.31
N VAL A 224 2.14 -15.76 -17.15
CA VAL A 224 3.06 -15.27 -16.10
C VAL A 224 3.76 -16.43 -15.41
N MET A 225 3.11 -17.59 -15.28
CA MET A 225 3.73 -18.82 -14.79
C MET A 225 4.84 -19.29 -15.73
N GLU A 226 4.62 -19.28 -17.04
CA GLU A 226 5.64 -19.69 -18.01
C GLU A 226 6.80 -18.71 -18.09
N ALA A 227 6.57 -17.42 -17.86
CA ALA A 227 7.65 -16.44 -17.80
C ALA A 227 8.67 -16.71 -16.68
N ASP A 228 8.26 -17.37 -15.59
CA ASP A 228 9.15 -17.81 -14.50
C ASP A 228 10.22 -18.81 -14.97
N ASN A 229 9.93 -19.58 -16.04
CA ASN A 229 10.89 -20.51 -16.65
C ASN A 229 12.00 -19.79 -17.42
N ILE A 230 11.80 -18.52 -17.79
CA ILE A 230 12.77 -17.68 -18.50
C ILE A 230 13.64 -16.93 -17.48
N GLU A 231 12.99 -16.26 -16.53
CA GLU A 231 13.62 -15.53 -15.43
C GLU A 231 12.80 -15.77 -14.17
N ALA A 232 13.45 -15.99 -13.03
CA ALA A 232 12.75 -16.25 -11.78
C ALA A 232 11.93 -15.01 -11.35
N LEU A 233 10.60 -15.10 -11.40
CA LEU A 233 9.66 -14.01 -11.21
C LEU A 233 8.55 -14.39 -10.20
N PRO A 234 8.02 -13.42 -9.43
CA PRO A 234 6.88 -13.67 -8.57
C PRO A 234 5.61 -13.87 -9.42
N HIS A 235 5.29 -15.11 -9.76
CA HIS A 235 4.17 -15.43 -10.65
C HIS A 235 2.84 -15.67 -9.92
N ARG A 236 2.86 -16.04 -8.63
CA ARG A 236 1.64 -16.41 -7.88
C ARG A 236 0.63 -15.27 -7.80
N THR A 237 1.04 -14.11 -7.29
CA THR A 237 0.16 -12.94 -7.13
C THR A 237 -0.40 -12.44 -8.47
N PRO A 238 0.41 -12.24 -9.54
CA PRO A 238 -0.13 -11.87 -10.85
C PRO A 238 -1.09 -12.91 -11.43
N THR A 239 -0.82 -14.21 -11.22
CA THR A 239 -1.70 -15.30 -11.66
C THR A 239 -3.06 -15.22 -10.97
N THR A 240 -3.08 -15.08 -9.64
CA THR A 240 -4.33 -14.90 -8.88
C THR A 240 -5.13 -13.68 -9.36
N VAL A 241 -4.45 -12.56 -9.66
CA VAL A 241 -5.11 -11.36 -10.21
C VAL A 241 -5.77 -11.64 -11.56
N LEU A 242 -5.06 -12.31 -12.48
CA LEU A 242 -5.59 -12.70 -13.79
C LEU A 242 -6.75 -13.70 -13.69
N GLU A 243 -6.70 -14.64 -12.75
CA GLU A 243 -7.77 -15.59 -12.49
C GLU A 243 -9.04 -14.90 -11.96
N MET A 244 -8.88 -14.01 -10.98
CA MET A 244 -9.98 -13.19 -10.44
C MET A 244 -10.63 -12.34 -11.52
N MET A 245 -9.84 -11.73 -12.41
CA MET A 245 -10.35 -10.95 -13.53
C MET A 245 -11.01 -11.82 -14.60
N SER A 246 -10.49 -13.02 -14.86
CA SER A 246 -11.10 -14.01 -15.76
C SER A 246 -12.44 -14.52 -15.23
N ALA A 247 -12.61 -14.57 -13.91
CA ALA A 247 -13.88 -14.86 -13.23
C ALA A 247 -14.88 -13.68 -13.29
N GLY A 248 -14.50 -12.55 -13.88
CA GLY A 248 -15.38 -11.40 -14.15
C GLY A 248 -15.26 -10.25 -13.16
N LEU A 249 -14.30 -10.27 -12.23
CA LEU A 249 -14.03 -9.13 -11.35
C LEU A 249 -13.32 -8.01 -12.10
N SER A 250 -13.62 -6.75 -11.74
CA SER A 250 -12.86 -5.61 -12.27
C SER A 250 -11.48 -5.52 -11.62
N PRO A 251 -10.48 -4.87 -12.26
CA PRO A 251 -9.18 -4.58 -11.65
C PRO A 251 -9.32 -3.88 -10.29
N TYR A 252 -10.28 -2.94 -10.17
CA TYR A 252 -10.59 -2.27 -8.91
C TYR A 252 -11.00 -3.26 -7.81
N THR A 253 -11.98 -4.12 -8.09
CA THR A 253 -12.47 -5.10 -7.11
C THR A 253 -11.39 -6.13 -6.75
N THR A 254 -10.65 -6.64 -7.74
CA THR A 254 -9.56 -7.61 -7.53
C THR A 254 -8.47 -7.04 -6.62
N VAL A 255 -7.94 -5.86 -6.94
CA VAL A 255 -6.85 -5.24 -6.17
C VAL A 255 -7.29 -4.86 -4.77
N THR A 256 -8.46 -4.22 -4.63
CA THR A 256 -8.93 -3.80 -3.30
C THR A 256 -9.30 -4.99 -2.41
N ALA A 257 -9.78 -6.10 -2.97
CA ALA A 257 -10.02 -7.34 -2.22
C ALA A 257 -8.72 -7.94 -1.66
N LEU A 258 -7.68 -8.08 -2.50
CA LEU A 258 -6.38 -8.61 -2.07
C LEU A 258 -5.71 -7.72 -1.02
N VAL A 259 -5.70 -6.41 -1.25
CA VAL A 259 -5.14 -5.44 -0.29
C VAL A 259 -5.91 -5.47 1.03
N ARG A 260 -7.25 -5.49 1.01
CA ARG A 260 -8.06 -5.55 2.23
C ARG A 260 -7.83 -6.85 3.00
N GLY A 261 -7.71 -7.99 2.29
CA GLY A 261 -7.38 -9.27 2.91
C GLY A 261 -6.04 -9.25 3.62
N ALA A 262 -5.02 -8.71 2.96
CA ALA A 262 -3.68 -8.55 3.54
C ALA A 262 -3.63 -7.55 4.71
N MET A 263 -4.37 -6.45 4.63
CA MET A 263 -4.52 -5.50 5.74
C MET A 263 -5.21 -6.14 6.94
N ALA A 264 -6.25 -6.95 6.72
CA ALA A 264 -6.88 -7.71 7.80
C ALA A 264 -5.91 -8.70 8.46
N ALA A 265 -5.08 -9.39 7.66
CA ALA A 265 -4.02 -10.26 8.15
C ALA A 265 -2.97 -9.48 8.98
N ALA A 266 -2.58 -8.28 8.56
CA ALA A 266 -1.66 -7.40 9.30
C ALA A 266 -2.21 -7.02 10.69
N GLU A 267 -3.54 -6.96 10.82
CA GLU A 267 -4.24 -6.70 12.08
C GLU A 267 -4.54 -7.97 12.89
N GLY A 268 -3.97 -9.11 12.50
CA GLY A 268 -4.13 -10.39 13.20
C GLY A 268 -5.49 -11.08 12.95
N ARG A 269 -6.21 -10.70 11.90
CA ARG A 269 -7.47 -11.33 11.47
C ARG A 269 -7.21 -12.34 10.35
N VAL A 270 -8.04 -13.38 10.26
CA VAL A 270 -8.05 -14.31 9.11
C VAL A 270 -9.13 -13.83 8.15
N PRO A 271 -8.77 -13.31 6.95
CA PRO A 271 -9.74 -12.68 6.05
C PRO A 271 -10.73 -13.67 5.46
N ASP A 272 -10.26 -14.87 5.11
CA ASP A 272 -11.06 -15.97 4.59
C ASP A 272 -10.64 -17.27 5.28
N LEU A 273 -11.44 -17.69 6.27
CA LEU A 273 -11.17 -18.90 7.02
C LEU A 273 -11.43 -20.15 6.17
N ASP A 274 -12.45 -20.11 5.32
CA ASP A 274 -12.84 -21.27 4.51
C ASP A 274 -11.79 -21.55 3.44
N ALA A 275 -11.31 -20.52 2.74
CA ALA A 275 -10.21 -20.66 1.76
C ALA A 275 -8.90 -21.10 2.42
N LEU A 276 -8.62 -20.68 3.66
CA LEU A 276 -7.46 -21.15 4.42
C LEU A 276 -7.57 -22.64 4.77
N LEU A 277 -8.77 -23.10 5.16
CA LEU A 277 -9.00 -24.50 5.45
C LEU A 277 -8.88 -25.37 4.19
N GLU A 278 -9.39 -24.88 3.06
CA GLU A 278 -9.25 -25.55 1.76
C GLU A 278 -7.78 -25.70 1.36
N GLN A 279 -6.96 -24.63 1.47
CA GLN A 279 -5.52 -24.71 1.23
C GLN A 279 -4.82 -25.72 2.15
N ILE A 280 -5.21 -25.78 3.43
CA ILE A 280 -4.65 -26.74 4.38
C ILE A 280 -5.01 -28.18 3.97
N ASP A 281 -6.25 -28.40 3.54
CA ASP A 281 -6.71 -29.71 3.09
C ASP A 281 -5.99 -30.14 1.80
N GLU A 282 -5.84 -29.26 0.80
CA GLU A 282 -5.08 -29.51 -0.42
C GLU A 282 -3.61 -29.87 -0.13
N ILE A 283 -2.95 -29.11 0.74
CA ILE A 283 -1.56 -29.39 1.15
C ILE A 283 -1.46 -30.70 1.93
N ASN A 284 -2.45 -31.03 2.75
CA ASN A 284 -2.48 -32.31 3.46
C ASN A 284 -2.65 -33.49 2.49
N GLU A 285 -3.48 -33.36 1.46
CA GLU A 285 -3.65 -34.36 0.40
C GLU A 285 -2.34 -34.55 -0.38
N LEU A 286 -1.72 -33.47 -0.86
CA LEU A 286 -0.42 -33.50 -1.55
C LEU A 286 0.69 -34.12 -0.69
N THR A 287 0.72 -33.77 0.60
CA THR A 287 1.66 -34.35 1.57
C THR A 287 1.43 -35.85 1.77
N HIS A 288 0.17 -36.29 1.74
CA HIS A 288 -0.19 -37.71 1.83
C HIS A 288 0.28 -38.49 0.60
N GLU A 289 0.13 -37.91 -0.59
CA GLU A 289 0.55 -38.51 -1.86
C GLU A 289 2.07 -38.61 -2.00
N LEU A 290 2.82 -37.60 -1.54
CA LEU A 290 4.28 -37.56 -1.61
C LEU A 290 5.01 -38.43 -0.57
N GLY A 291 4.28 -38.94 0.44
CA GLY A 291 4.81 -39.78 1.53
C GLY A 291 5.75 -39.01 2.48
N SER A 292 6.34 -39.69 3.48
CA SER A 292 7.10 -39.06 4.59
C SER A 292 8.47 -38.44 4.24
N SER A 293 8.75 -38.10 2.98
CA SER A 293 10.07 -37.57 2.60
C SER A 293 10.24 -36.09 3.00
N SER A 294 11.29 -35.84 3.78
CA SER A 294 11.34 -34.81 4.84
C SER A 294 11.85 -33.42 4.43
N HIS A 295 11.65 -32.94 3.20
CA HIS A 295 11.95 -31.54 2.87
C HIS A 295 10.86 -30.93 1.97
N ALA A 296 10.34 -31.71 1.01
CA ALA A 296 9.23 -31.27 0.16
C ALA A 296 7.95 -31.01 0.99
N ASN A 297 7.66 -31.86 1.98
CA ASN A 297 6.50 -31.68 2.86
C ASN A 297 6.63 -30.48 3.80
N GLU A 298 7.85 -30.09 4.17
CA GLU A 298 8.09 -28.91 5.01
C GLU A 298 7.93 -27.64 4.16
N ALA A 299 8.52 -27.63 2.95
CA ALA A 299 8.31 -26.56 1.99
C ALA A 299 6.83 -26.35 1.67
N LEU A 300 6.05 -27.42 1.40
CA LEU A 300 4.61 -27.32 1.14
C LEU A 300 3.82 -26.76 2.33
N ARG A 301 4.21 -27.05 3.57
CA ARG A 301 3.55 -26.49 4.76
C ARG A 301 3.88 -25.02 4.96
N ASP A 302 5.09 -24.60 4.59
CA ASP A 302 5.51 -23.19 4.60
C ASP A 302 4.78 -22.36 3.52
N GLU A 303 4.09 -23.02 2.58
CA GLU A 303 3.24 -22.35 1.59
C GLU A 303 1.87 -21.92 2.12
N VAL A 304 1.41 -22.45 3.28
CA VAL A 304 0.14 -22.01 3.88
C VAL A 304 0.26 -20.57 4.34
N ARG A 305 -0.47 -19.65 3.69
CA ARG A 305 -0.48 -18.23 4.02
C ARG A 305 -1.90 -17.72 4.23
N THR A 306 -2.08 -16.82 5.19
CA THR A 306 -3.36 -16.11 5.39
C THR A 306 -3.64 -15.06 4.32
N THR A 307 -2.62 -14.67 3.56
CA THR A 307 -2.71 -13.74 2.43
C THR A 307 -1.55 -13.99 1.46
N PRO A 308 -1.74 -13.81 0.14
CA PRO A 308 -0.65 -13.94 -0.82
C PRO A 308 0.36 -12.78 -0.75
N LEU A 309 -0.03 -11.63 -0.18
CA LEU A 309 0.78 -10.42 -0.13
C LEU A 309 1.56 -10.29 1.19
N ASP A 310 2.64 -9.52 1.20
CA ASP A 310 3.28 -9.05 2.43
C ASP A 310 2.32 -8.16 3.24
N PRO A 311 1.82 -8.62 4.42
CA PRO A 311 0.85 -7.87 5.21
C PRO A 311 1.42 -6.54 5.75
N SER A 312 2.75 -6.36 5.79
CA SER A 312 3.37 -5.13 6.26
C SER A 312 3.35 -3.99 5.22
N ARG A 313 3.20 -4.33 3.94
CA ARG A 313 3.16 -3.37 2.81
C ARG A 313 2.28 -3.83 1.63
N PRO A 314 1.02 -4.26 1.85
CA PRO A 314 0.26 -5.02 0.86
C PRO A 314 0.17 -4.40 -0.54
N ALA A 315 -0.17 -3.11 -0.61
CA ALA A 315 -0.40 -2.44 -1.89
C ALA A 315 0.90 -2.26 -2.68
N ARG A 316 2.03 -2.06 -1.99
CA ARG A 316 3.34 -1.93 -2.62
C ARG A 316 3.85 -3.27 -3.10
N ASP A 317 3.69 -4.31 -2.29
CA ASP A 317 4.05 -5.69 -2.64
C ASP A 317 3.28 -6.16 -3.89
N LEU A 318 1.96 -5.95 -3.90
CA LEU A 318 1.12 -6.22 -5.06
C LEU A 318 1.57 -5.44 -6.30
N LEU A 319 1.87 -4.15 -6.17
CA LEU A 319 2.34 -3.34 -7.29
C LEU A 319 3.67 -3.85 -7.87
N GLU A 320 4.63 -4.22 -7.00
CA GLU A 320 5.91 -4.82 -7.40
C GLU A 320 5.67 -6.10 -8.21
N ASP A 321 4.85 -7.00 -7.69
CA ASP A 321 4.48 -8.26 -8.36
C ASP A 321 3.79 -8.04 -9.71
N LEU A 322 2.83 -7.11 -9.79
CA LEU A 322 2.10 -6.83 -11.03
C LEU A 322 3.00 -6.26 -12.12
N LEU A 323 3.92 -5.36 -11.77
CA LEU A 323 4.88 -4.79 -12.72
C LEU A 323 5.88 -5.85 -13.20
N LEU A 324 6.31 -6.75 -12.31
CA LEU A 324 7.12 -7.91 -12.68
C LEU A 324 6.34 -8.91 -13.55
N GLY A 325 5.04 -9.07 -13.34
CA GLY A 325 4.16 -9.84 -14.22
C GLY A 325 4.08 -9.25 -15.64
N ILE A 326 3.97 -7.92 -15.76
CA ILE A 326 4.02 -7.22 -17.06
C ILE A 326 5.38 -7.45 -17.73
N HIS A 327 6.46 -7.37 -16.95
CA HIS A 327 7.80 -7.69 -17.45
C HIS A 327 7.90 -9.15 -17.93
N GLY A 328 7.38 -10.11 -17.18
CA GLY A 328 7.34 -11.52 -17.57
C GLY A 328 6.56 -11.75 -18.87
N CYS A 329 5.42 -11.08 -19.06
CA CYS A 329 4.67 -11.13 -20.31
C CYS A 329 5.52 -10.69 -21.51
N ARG A 330 6.38 -9.66 -21.33
CA ARG A 330 7.32 -9.21 -22.36
C ARG A 330 8.39 -10.26 -22.64
N LEU A 331 8.98 -10.87 -21.61
CA LEU A 331 9.99 -11.91 -21.77
C LEU A 331 9.47 -13.07 -22.61
N LEU A 332 8.28 -13.58 -22.28
CA LEU A 332 7.67 -14.69 -23.03
C LEU A 332 7.25 -14.28 -24.44
N TYR A 333 6.77 -13.04 -24.64
CA TYR A 333 6.49 -12.51 -25.97
C TYR A 333 7.75 -12.49 -26.86
N GLN A 334 8.89 -12.12 -26.29
CA GLN A 334 10.19 -12.09 -26.98
C GLN A 334 10.68 -13.51 -27.31
N GLU A 335 10.60 -14.46 -26.38
CA GLU A 335 10.96 -15.86 -26.65
C GLU A 335 10.13 -16.46 -27.80
N CYS A 336 8.83 -16.12 -27.86
CA CYS A 336 7.96 -16.49 -28.98
C CYS A 336 8.28 -15.75 -30.30
N ALA A 337 9.01 -14.64 -30.24
CA ALA A 337 9.46 -13.91 -31.42
C ALA A 337 10.79 -14.47 -31.96
N ASP A 338 11.74 -14.73 -31.08
CA ASP A 338 13.07 -15.23 -31.43
C ASP A 338 12.99 -16.62 -32.07
N THR A 339 12.11 -17.49 -31.57
CA THR A 339 11.81 -18.81 -32.16
C THR A 339 11.23 -18.73 -33.58
N ALA A 340 10.65 -17.59 -33.98
CA ALA A 340 10.14 -17.36 -35.33
C ALA A 340 11.17 -16.68 -36.26
N GLU A 341 12.14 -15.95 -35.71
CA GLU A 341 13.13 -15.14 -36.46
C GLU A 341 14.50 -15.83 -36.63
N GLU A 342 14.78 -16.94 -35.94
CA GLU A 342 16.00 -17.78 -36.12
C GLU A 342 16.25 -18.26 -37.57
N GLU A 343 15.29 -18.09 -38.49
CA GLU A 343 15.45 -18.38 -39.92
C GLU A 343 16.18 -17.28 -40.73
N ILE A 344 16.38 -16.08 -40.18
CA ILE A 344 16.91 -14.91 -40.92
C ILE A 344 18.05 -14.31 -40.10
N GLY A 345 19.29 -14.37 -40.60
CA GLY A 345 20.51 -13.96 -39.88
C GLY A 345 20.65 -12.45 -39.58
N GLU A 346 19.70 -11.88 -38.85
CA GLU A 346 19.67 -10.50 -38.36
C GLU A 346 20.52 -10.34 -37.09
N ASN A 347 20.88 -9.09 -36.78
CA ASN A 347 21.58 -8.73 -35.55
C ASN A 347 20.64 -8.93 -34.35
N VAL A 348 21.03 -9.82 -33.43
CA VAL A 348 20.25 -10.20 -32.23
C VAL A 348 19.80 -8.99 -31.42
N GLU A 349 20.65 -7.96 -31.30
CA GLU A 349 20.32 -6.75 -30.54
C GLU A 349 19.20 -5.92 -31.21
N GLU A 350 19.24 -5.78 -32.53
CA GLU A 350 18.23 -5.05 -33.30
C GLU A 350 16.90 -5.81 -33.40
N ALA A 351 16.93 -7.15 -33.38
CA ALA A 351 15.74 -8.00 -33.27
C ALA A 351 15.08 -7.85 -31.89
N TYR A 352 15.89 -7.86 -30.83
CA TYR A 352 15.42 -7.68 -29.46
C TYR A 352 14.74 -6.32 -29.25
N GLU A 353 15.35 -5.22 -29.73
CA GLU A 353 14.78 -3.88 -29.64
C GLU A 353 13.47 -3.75 -30.43
N ARG A 354 13.37 -4.35 -31.62
CA ARG A 354 12.14 -4.38 -32.42
C ARG A 354 11.03 -5.15 -31.73
N SER A 355 11.33 -6.33 -31.19
CA SER A 355 10.37 -7.16 -30.46
C SER A 355 9.85 -6.45 -29.21
N ALA A 356 10.74 -5.77 -28.47
CA ALA A 356 10.35 -4.95 -27.32
C ALA A 356 9.44 -3.78 -27.73
N ALA A 357 9.76 -3.08 -28.83
CA ALA A 357 8.94 -1.98 -29.34
C ALA A 357 7.55 -2.47 -29.80
N ALA A 358 7.50 -3.60 -30.52
CA ALA A 358 6.25 -4.22 -30.97
C ALA A 358 5.34 -4.61 -29.79
N PHE A 359 5.90 -5.26 -28.77
CA PHE A 359 5.16 -5.59 -27.55
C PHE A 359 4.57 -4.33 -26.89
N ILE A 360 5.36 -3.25 -26.74
CA ILE A 360 4.88 -2.01 -26.12
C ILE A 360 3.76 -1.36 -26.93
N GLU A 361 3.86 -1.36 -28.27
CA GLU A 361 2.81 -0.82 -29.14
C GLU A 361 1.51 -1.61 -29.03
N GLU A 362 1.59 -2.95 -29.09
CA GLU A 362 0.44 -3.84 -28.93
C GLU A 362 -0.19 -3.72 -27.53
N LEU A 363 0.63 -3.70 -26.47
CA LEU A 363 0.19 -3.51 -25.10
C LEU A 363 -0.59 -2.21 -24.94
N ARG A 364 -0.07 -1.09 -25.45
CA ARG A 364 -0.76 0.21 -25.40
C ARG A 364 -2.08 0.17 -26.17
N ALA A 365 -2.13 -0.51 -27.31
CA ALA A 365 -3.36 -0.64 -28.09
C ALA A 365 -4.41 -1.46 -27.34
N GLU A 366 -4.01 -2.58 -26.73
CA GLU A 366 -4.87 -3.47 -25.96
C GLU A 366 -5.42 -2.76 -24.71
N ALA A 367 -4.55 -2.15 -23.91
CA ALA A 367 -4.94 -1.39 -22.72
C ALA A 367 -5.91 -0.25 -23.08
N LYS A 368 -5.68 0.45 -24.20
CA LYS A 368 -6.58 1.51 -24.67
C LYS A 368 -7.94 0.97 -25.10
N ALA A 369 -7.99 -0.19 -25.75
CA ALA A 369 -9.25 -0.82 -26.18
C ALA A 369 -10.12 -1.25 -24.99
N HIS A 370 -9.48 -1.58 -23.86
CA HIS A 370 -10.15 -2.09 -22.66
C HIS A 370 -10.20 -1.12 -21.49
N ARG A 371 -9.88 0.16 -21.71
CA ARG A 371 -9.87 1.21 -20.68
C ARG A 371 -11.16 1.34 -19.89
N SER A 372 -12.32 1.01 -20.47
CA SER A 372 -13.61 1.04 -19.76
C SER A 372 -13.71 -0.01 -18.65
N ARG A 373 -12.78 -0.97 -18.56
CA ARG A 373 -12.75 -2.03 -17.55
C ARG A 373 -11.98 -1.65 -16.28
N VAL A 374 -11.31 -0.50 -16.24
CA VAL A 374 -10.39 -0.12 -15.14
C VAL A 374 -11.10 0.08 -13.79
N LEU A 375 -12.31 0.64 -13.79
CA LEU A 375 -13.09 0.97 -12.58
C LEU A 375 -14.25 0.00 -12.38
#